data_AF-A0A3D0WAZ5-F1
#
_entry.id   AF-A0A3D0WAZ5-F1
#
_cell.length_a   1.000
_cell.length_b   1.000
_cell.length_c   1.000
_cell.angle_alpha   90.00
_cell.angle_beta   90.00
_cell.angle_gamma   90.00
#
_symmetry.space_group_name_H-M   'P 1'
#
loop_
_entity.id
_entity.type
_entity.pdbx_description
1 polymer ?
#
loop_
_entity_poly.entity_id
_entity_poly.type
_entity_poly.pdbx_seq_one_letter_code
_entity_poly.pdbx_strand_id
1 'polypeptide(L)'
;MLALEGARRLLEALMPPRLETYLAEASAEHGTTPERVMSTSRLRRDCRARRDVMRRLRADGFSMPQIGDWMGRDPSTVFHAVEDGPRSPAPHHNLWSEAEDAILVARRAERVGFDAIAAEIGRSVQACESRMRRHVAAARAAEPQPVPEQVEDCTRALWRATDAWFRREASRRGMPIIETVMTILHGADVVARARAA
;
A
#
# COMPACT_ATOMS: atom_id res chain seq x y z
N MET A 1 -21.43 -12.21 50.79
CA MET A 1 -21.44 -13.05 49.57
C MET A 1 -22.61 -12.74 48.63
N LEU A 2 -23.83 -12.49 49.10
CA LEU A 2 -25.00 -12.18 48.24
C LEU A 2 -24.87 -10.94 47.32
N ALA A 3 -24.11 -9.91 47.72
CA ALA A 3 -23.89 -8.71 46.89
C ALA A 3 -22.98 -8.96 45.67
N LEU A 4 -22.04 -9.91 45.78
CA LEU A 4 -21.14 -10.30 44.68
C LEU A 4 -21.87 -11.18 43.66
N GLU A 5 -22.76 -12.07 44.10
CA GLU A 5 -23.63 -12.86 43.21
C GLU A 5 -24.60 -11.97 42.41
N GLY A 6 -25.15 -10.93 43.05
CA GLY A 6 -26.06 -9.97 42.40
C GLY A 6 -25.33 -9.10 41.36
N ALA A 7 -24.15 -8.59 41.70
CA ALA A 7 -23.30 -7.85 40.77
C ALA A 7 -22.81 -8.73 39.61
N ARG A 8 -22.47 -10.00 39.88
CA ARG A 8 -22.09 -10.97 38.86
C ARG A 8 -23.24 -11.31 37.92
N ARG A 9 -24.47 -11.49 38.43
CA ARG A 9 -25.66 -11.68 37.58
C ARG A 9 -26.02 -10.45 36.74
N LEU A 10 -25.78 -9.24 37.27
CA LEU A 10 -25.95 -7.99 36.52
C LEU A 10 -24.87 -7.83 35.44
N LEU A 11 -23.62 -8.24 35.72
CA LEU A 11 -22.53 -8.26 34.74
C LEU A 11 -22.73 -9.36 33.67
N GLU A 12 -23.17 -10.56 34.05
CA GLU A 12 -23.59 -11.64 33.14
C GLU A 12 -24.79 -11.23 32.25
N ALA A 13 -25.60 -10.26 32.70
CA ALA A 13 -26.68 -9.68 31.90
C ALA A 13 -26.22 -8.53 30.98
N LEU A 14 -25.06 -7.91 31.27
CA LEU A 14 -24.52 -6.74 30.54
C LEU A 14 -23.38 -7.10 29.56
N MET A 15 -22.69 -8.23 29.75
CA MET A 15 -21.73 -8.78 28.80
C MET A 15 -22.15 -10.20 28.43
N PRO A 16 -22.12 -10.58 27.15
CA PRO A 16 -22.60 -11.88 26.74
C PRO A 16 -21.64 -12.97 27.21
N PRO A 17 -22.15 -14.18 27.46
CA PRO A 17 -21.30 -15.34 27.58
C PRO A 17 -20.52 -15.47 26.26
N ARG A 18 -19.18 -15.46 26.35
CA ARG A 18 -18.18 -15.56 25.25
C ARG A 18 -17.57 -14.25 24.72
N LEU A 19 -18.05 -13.05 25.06
CA LEU A 19 -17.36 -11.82 24.60
C LEU A 19 -15.92 -11.75 25.12
N GLU A 20 -15.69 -12.06 26.39
CA GLU A 20 -14.34 -12.11 26.98
C GLU A 20 -13.45 -13.13 26.27
N THR A 21 -14.00 -14.31 25.99
CA THR A 21 -13.31 -15.38 25.23
C THR A 21 -12.90 -14.88 23.86
N TYR A 22 -13.82 -14.29 23.10
CA TYR A 22 -13.52 -13.78 21.76
C TYR A 22 -12.56 -12.60 21.76
N LEU A 23 -12.67 -11.71 22.76
CA LEU A 23 -11.70 -10.63 22.93
C LEU A 23 -10.30 -11.18 23.19
N ALA A 24 -10.15 -12.19 24.03
CA ALA A 24 -8.86 -12.81 24.32
C ALA A 24 -8.28 -13.52 23.09
N GLU A 25 -9.08 -14.32 22.40
CA GLU A 25 -8.65 -15.07 21.20
C GLU A 25 -8.27 -14.13 20.06
N ALA A 26 -9.12 -13.16 19.71
CA ALA A 26 -8.84 -12.20 18.64
C ALA A 26 -7.64 -11.30 18.98
N SER A 27 -7.44 -11.00 20.26
CA SER A 27 -6.28 -10.23 20.73
C SER A 27 -4.98 -11.01 20.54
N ALA A 28 -4.97 -12.30 20.89
CA ALA A 28 -3.83 -13.19 20.66
C ALA A 28 -3.52 -13.35 19.16
N GLU A 29 -4.54 -13.56 18.33
CA GLU A 29 -4.39 -13.76 16.88
C GLU A 29 -3.82 -12.53 16.15
N HIS A 30 -4.20 -11.33 16.60
CA HIS A 30 -3.81 -10.08 15.96
C HIS A 30 -2.69 -9.31 16.66
N GLY A 31 -2.11 -9.89 17.73
CA GLY A 31 -1.04 -9.25 18.51
C GLY A 31 -1.48 -7.91 19.12
N THR A 32 -2.68 -7.89 19.73
CA THR A 32 -3.23 -6.72 20.43
C THR A 32 -3.76 -7.12 21.82
N THR A 33 -4.43 -6.20 22.52
CA THR A 33 -5.03 -6.46 23.85
C THR A 33 -6.54 -6.22 23.83
N PRO A 34 -7.33 -6.90 24.68
CA PRO A 34 -8.78 -6.74 24.77
C PRO A 34 -9.22 -5.28 24.93
N GLU A 35 -8.52 -4.51 25.75
CA GLU A 35 -8.81 -3.10 26.02
C GLU A 35 -8.64 -2.26 24.75
N ARG A 36 -7.63 -2.58 23.95
CA ARG A 36 -7.40 -1.92 22.66
C ARG A 36 -8.45 -2.29 21.63
N VAL A 37 -8.91 -3.54 21.62
CA VAL A 37 -10.00 -3.99 20.75
C VAL A 37 -11.28 -3.20 21.04
N MET A 38 -11.60 -3.00 22.31
CA MET A 38 -12.77 -2.22 22.76
C MET A 38 -12.60 -0.71 22.50
N SER A 39 -11.37 -0.19 22.56
CA SER A 39 -11.05 1.24 22.36
C SER A 39 -11.38 1.80 20.98
N THR A 40 -11.40 3.14 20.84
CA THR A 40 -11.56 3.86 19.57
C THR A 40 -10.33 3.83 18.65
N SER A 41 -9.31 3.01 18.96
CA SER A 41 -8.11 2.86 18.13
C SER A 41 -8.45 2.52 16.67
N ARG A 42 -7.79 3.26 15.76
CA ARG A 42 -7.89 3.11 14.29
C ARG A 42 -6.74 2.31 13.70
N LEU A 43 -5.86 1.74 14.52
CA LEU A 43 -4.78 0.88 14.00
C LEU A 43 -5.37 -0.34 13.29
N ARG A 44 -4.77 -0.72 12.15
CA ARG A 44 -5.28 -1.81 11.31
C ARG A 44 -5.46 -3.12 12.08
N ARG A 45 -4.53 -3.47 12.97
CA ARG A 45 -4.61 -4.69 13.80
C ARG A 45 -5.77 -4.66 14.79
N ASP A 46 -5.98 -3.52 15.48
CA ASP A 46 -7.05 -3.35 16.46
C ASP A 46 -8.43 -3.39 15.76
N CYS A 47 -8.53 -2.78 14.57
CA CYS A 47 -9.72 -2.84 13.73
C CYS A 47 -10.03 -4.25 13.20
N ARG A 48 -8.99 -5.04 12.87
CA ARG A 48 -9.15 -6.44 12.42
C ARG A 48 -9.64 -7.33 13.56
N ALA A 49 -9.00 -7.24 14.72
CA ALA A 49 -9.41 -7.96 15.92
C ALA A 49 -10.84 -7.63 16.32
N ARG A 50 -11.21 -6.34 16.30
CA ARG A 50 -12.58 -5.92 16.59
C ARG A 50 -13.61 -6.52 15.62
N ARG A 51 -13.29 -6.52 14.33
CA ARG A 51 -14.16 -7.11 13.31
C ARG A 51 -14.34 -8.61 13.55
N ASP A 52 -13.27 -9.30 13.91
CA ASP A 52 -13.29 -10.73 14.18
C ASP A 52 -14.20 -11.05 15.38
N VAL A 53 -14.08 -10.32 16.49
CA VAL A 53 -15.00 -10.44 17.65
C VAL A 53 -16.45 -10.25 17.23
N MET A 54 -16.78 -9.20 16.47
CA MET A 54 -18.15 -8.94 15.98
C MET A 54 -18.69 -10.11 15.15
N ARG A 55 -17.85 -10.72 14.30
CA ARG A 55 -18.25 -11.86 13.47
C ARG A 55 -18.47 -13.12 14.29
N ARG A 56 -17.60 -13.42 15.26
CA ARG A 56 -17.77 -14.58 16.15
C ARG A 56 -19.06 -14.46 16.96
N LEU A 57 -19.33 -13.28 17.52
CA LEU A 57 -20.61 -13.00 18.19
C LEU A 57 -21.80 -13.12 17.23
N ARG A 58 -21.68 -12.65 15.99
CA ARG A 58 -22.75 -12.84 15.01
C ARG A 58 -22.97 -14.32 14.68
N ALA A 59 -21.91 -15.09 14.49
CA ALA A 59 -21.97 -16.51 14.18
C ALA A 59 -22.65 -17.32 15.30
N ASP A 60 -22.48 -16.88 16.55
CA ASP A 60 -23.19 -17.40 17.72
C ASP A 60 -24.67 -17.00 17.81
N GLY A 61 -25.17 -16.22 16.86
CA GLY A 61 -26.59 -15.88 16.73
C GLY A 61 -27.00 -14.55 17.37
N PHE A 62 -26.06 -13.78 17.92
CA PHE A 62 -26.38 -12.49 18.53
C PHE A 62 -26.77 -11.44 17.47
N SER A 63 -27.71 -10.55 17.81
CA SER A 63 -28.16 -9.49 16.91
C SER A 63 -27.15 -8.33 16.84
N MET A 64 -27.16 -7.58 15.74
CA MET A 64 -26.25 -6.45 15.54
C MET A 64 -26.39 -5.34 16.61
N PRO A 65 -27.62 -4.96 17.03
CA PRO A 65 -27.79 -4.02 18.14
C PRO A 65 -27.14 -4.52 19.44
N GLN A 66 -27.36 -5.78 19.81
CA GLN A 66 -26.77 -6.38 21.02
C GLN A 66 -25.24 -6.35 20.99
N ILE A 67 -24.65 -6.72 19.86
CA ILE A 67 -23.19 -6.67 19.67
C ILE A 67 -22.68 -5.22 19.77
N GLY A 68 -23.45 -4.27 19.22
CA GLY A 68 -23.16 -2.84 19.31
C GLY A 68 -23.14 -2.36 20.76
N ASP A 69 -24.17 -2.69 21.53
CA ASP A 69 -24.29 -2.33 22.94
C ASP A 69 -23.11 -2.87 23.76
N TRP A 70 -22.77 -4.16 23.57
CA TRP A 70 -21.67 -4.78 24.31
C TRP A 70 -20.31 -4.22 23.97
N MET A 71 -20.07 -3.85 22.71
CA MET A 71 -18.78 -3.31 22.28
C MET A 71 -18.70 -1.78 22.25
N GLY A 72 -19.76 -1.09 22.66
CA GLY A 72 -19.86 0.37 22.58
C GLY A 72 -19.77 0.90 21.14
N ARG A 73 -20.49 0.28 20.20
CA ARG A 73 -20.46 0.61 18.78
C ARG A 73 -21.85 0.81 18.20
N ASP A 74 -21.90 1.70 17.22
CA ASP A 74 -23.10 1.89 16.43
C ASP A 74 -23.44 0.59 15.67
N PRO A 75 -24.72 0.17 15.63
CA PRO A 75 -25.15 -1.04 14.92
C PRO A 75 -24.76 -1.07 13.44
N SER A 76 -24.65 0.08 12.77
CA SER A 76 -24.15 0.15 11.38
C SER A 76 -22.68 -0.25 11.26
N THR A 77 -21.86 0.06 12.27
CA THR A 77 -20.46 -0.37 12.32
C THR A 77 -20.37 -1.88 12.44
N VAL A 78 -21.24 -2.48 13.26
CA VAL A 78 -21.34 -3.94 13.42
C VAL A 78 -21.81 -4.58 12.11
N PHE A 79 -22.83 -4.01 11.45
CA PHE A 79 -23.30 -4.46 10.15
C PHE A 79 -22.15 -4.55 9.14
N HIS A 80 -21.40 -3.47 8.95
CA HIS A 80 -20.27 -3.46 8.02
C HIS A 80 -19.16 -4.44 8.43
N ALA A 81 -18.89 -4.61 9.72
CA ALA A 81 -17.89 -5.56 10.20
C ALA A 81 -18.25 -7.03 9.91
N VAL A 82 -19.55 -7.35 10.04
CA VAL A 82 -20.10 -8.68 9.87
C VAL A 82 -20.30 -9.04 8.39
N GLU A 83 -20.89 -8.14 7.61
CA GLU A 83 -21.16 -8.30 6.17
C GLU A 83 -19.87 -8.25 5.33
N ASP A 84 -18.84 -7.53 5.80
CA ASP A 84 -17.49 -7.59 5.22
C ASP A 84 -16.85 -8.98 5.48
N GLY A 85 -17.50 -10.13 5.25
CA GLY A 85 -16.89 -11.48 5.30
C GLY A 85 -15.56 -11.56 4.55
N PRO A 86 -14.78 -12.67 4.63
CA PRO A 86 -13.49 -12.77 3.91
C PRO A 86 -13.73 -12.27 2.50
N ARG A 87 -13.14 -11.11 2.13
CA ARG A 87 -13.54 -10.37 0.93
C ARG A 87 -13.65 -11.42 -0.16
N SER A 88 -14.88 -11.80 -0.54
CA SER A 88 -15.09 -12.51 -1.79
C SER A 88 -14.29 -11.68 -2.78
N PRO A 89 -13.33 -12.29 -3.52
CA PRO A 89 -12.43 -11.53 -4.37
C PRO A 89 -13.33 -10.54 -5.09
N ALA A 90 -13.14 -9.25 -4.77
CA ALA A 90 -14.14 -8.24 -5.07
C ALA A 90 -14.55 -8.50 -6.50
N PRO A 91 -15.86 -8.68 -6.81
CA PRO A 91 -16.25 -9.16 -8.13
C PRO A 91 -15.44 -8.36 -9.14
N HIS A 92 -14.88 -8.99 -10.16
CA HIS A 92 -13.82 -8.38 -11.00
C HIS A 92 -14.23 -7.01 -11.60
N HIS A 93 -15.50 -6.59 -11.45
CA HIS A 93 -16.02 -5.22 -11.51
C HIS A 93 -15.22 -4.10 -10.80
N ASN A 94 -14.21 -4.36 -9.96
CA ASN A 94 -13.37 -3.30 -9.37
C ASN A 94 -11.89 -3.30 -9.81
N LEU A 95 -11.43 -4.35 -10.50
CA LEU A 95 -10.07 -4.43 -11.02
C LEU A 95 -10.13 -4.28 -12.54
N TRP A 96 -9.45 -3.25 -13.06
CA TRP A 96 -9.22 -3.11 -14.50
C TRP A 96 -8.18 -4.12 -14.92
N SER A 97 -8.52 -4.99 -15.85
CA SER A 97 -7.57 -5.89 -16.50
C SER A 97 -6.76 -5.15 -17.57
N GLU A 98 -5.62 -5.71 -17.93
CA GLU A 98 -4.78 -5.18 -19.00
C GLU A 98 -5.51 -5.14 -20.35
N ALA A 99 -6.39 -6.12 -20.61
CA ALA A 99 -7.22 -6.15 -21.81
C ALA A 99 -8.21 -4.98 -21.85
N GLU A 100 -8.88 -4.69 -20.73
CA GLU A 100 -9.80 -3.54 -20.62
C GLU A 100 -9.05 -2.22 -20.77
N ASP A 101 -7.85 -2.10 -20.18
CA ASP A 101 -6.99 -0.93 -20.35
C ASP A 101 -6.53 -0.75 -21.80
N ALA A 102 -6.15 -1.84 -22.48
CA ALA A 102 -5.75 -1.80 -23.87
C ALA A 102 -6.89 -1.33 -24.79
N ILE A 103 -8.11 -1.84 -24.58
CA ILE A 103 -9.30 -1.39 -25.30
C ILE A 103 -9.56 0.10 -25.02
N LEU A 104 -9.54 0.51 -23.75
CA LEU A 104 -9.76 1.91 -23.37
C LEU A 104 -8.75 2.86 -24.04
N VAL A 105 -7.46 2.52 -24.01
CA VAL A 105 -6.40 3.36 -24.60
C VAL A 105 -6.52 3.39 -26.12
N ALA A 106 -6.69 2.24 -26.78
CA ALA A 106 -6.81 2.14 -28.24
C ALA A 106 -8.02 2.92 -28.76
N ARG A 107 -9.21 2.70 -28.18
CA ARG A 107 -10.44 3.41 -28.57
C ARG A 107 -10.36 4.92 -28.33
N ARG A 108 -9.67 5.34 -27.27
CA ARG A 108 -9.44 6.77 -27.03
C ARG A 108 -8.45 7.38 -28.02
N ALA A 109 -7.45 6.62 -28.49
CA ALA A 109 -6.58 7.07 -29.57
C ALA A 109 -7.35 7.24 -30.90
N GLU A 110 -8.33 6.37 -31.15
CA GLU A 110 -9.30 6.48 -32.27
C GLU A 110 -10.37 7.58 -32.06
N ARG A 111 -10.33 8.30 -30.94
CA ARG A 111 -11.29 9.35 -30.53
C ARG A 111 -12.74 8.86 -30.32
N VAL A 112 -12.95 7.57 -30.05
CA VAL A 112 -14.27 7.02 -29.70
C VAL A 112 -14.76 7.57 -28.36
N GLY A 113 -16.06 7.88 -28.27
CA GLY A 113 -16.70 8.38 -27.05
C GLY A 113 -16.69 7.37 -25.89
N PHE A 114 -16.67 7.86 -24.65
CA PHE A 114 -16.62 7.00 -23.46
C PHE A 114 -17.90 6.18 -23.26
N ASP A 115 -19.03 6.62 -23.80
CA ASP A 115 -20.31 5.92 -23.85
C ASP A 115 -20.20 4.61 -24.66
N ALA A 116 -19.65 4.67 -25.86
CA ALA A 116 -19.45 3.49 -26.70
C ALA A 116 -18.40 2.53 -26.10
N ILE A 117 -17.32 3.07 -25.54
CA ILE A 117 -16.27 2.28 -24.88
C ILE A 117 -16.82 1.59 -23.62
N ALA A 118 -17.63 2.30 -22.83
CA ALA A 118 -18.25 1.74 -21.64
C ALA A 118 -19.17 0.56 -21.98
N ALA A 119 -19.94 0.66 -23.07
CA ALA A 119 -20.76 -0.43 -23.59
C ALA A 119 -19.91 -1.63 -24.07
N GLU A 120 -18.79 -1.39 -24.75
CA GLU A 120 -17.87 -2.43 -25.24
C GLU A 120 -17.19 -3.20 -24.10
N ILE A 121 -16.75 -2.49 -23.05
CA ILE A 121 -16.02 -3.08 -21.91
C ILE A 121 -16.98 -3.60 -20.82
N GLY A 122 -18.27 -3.24 -20.87
CA GLY A 122 -19.25 -3.59 -19.83
C GLY A 122 -19.02 -2.83 -18.52
N ARG A 123 -18.60 -1.57 -18.61
CA ARG A 123 -18.29 -0.68 -17.46
C ARG A 123 -19.15 0.58 -17.51
N SER A 124 -19.12 1.39 -16.45
CA SER A 124 -19.75 2.72 -16.48
C SER A 124 -18.86 3.75 -17.17
N VAL A 125 -19.47 4.76 -17.79
CA VAL A 125 -18.77 5.90 -18.41
C VAL A 125 -17.80 6.56 -17.42
N GLN A 126 -18.26 6.81 -16.19
CA GLN A 126 -17.45 7.40 -15.13
C GLN A 126 -16.22 6.56 -14.76
N ALA A 127 -16.34 5.23 -14.80
CA ALA A 127 -15.22 4.34 -14.55
C ALA A 127 -14.15 4.47 -15.66
N CYS A 128 -14.58 4.49 -16.92
CA CYS A 128 -13.69 4.69 -18.08
C CYS A 128 -12.98 6.05 -18.02
N GLU A 129 -13.70 7.13 -17.71
CA GLU A 129 -13.13 8.47 -17.55
C GLU A 129 -12.10 8.55 -16.41
N SER A 130 -12.44 7.98 -15.26
CA SER A 130 -11.54 7.94 -14.10
C SER A 130 -10.27 7.15 -14.41
N ARG A 131 -10.41 6.01 -15.10
CA ARG A 131 -9.28 5.18 -15.50
C ARG A 131 -8.39 5.89 -16.53
N MET A 132 -8.98 6.52 -17.55
CA MET A 132 -8.24 7.23 -18.59
C MET A 132 -7.42 8.39 -18.00
N ARG A 133 -7.97 9.14 -17.03
CA ARG A 133 -7.21 10.17 -16.31
C ARG A 133 -5.97 9.61 -15.62
N ARG A 134 -6.07 8.41 -15.03
CA ARG A 134 -4.92 7.74 -14.40
C ARG A 134 -3.88 7.31 -15.42
N HIS A 135 -4.28 6.78 -16.57
CA HIS A 135 -3.35 6.44 -17.66
C HIS A 135 -2.59 7.67 -18.17
N VAL A 136 -3.29 8.79 -18.40
CA VAL A 136 -2.65 10.05 -18.82
C VAL A 136 -1.70 10.57 -17.74
N ALA A 137 -2.10 10.52 -16.46
CA ALA A 137 -1.23 10.94 -15.36
C ALA A 137 0.02 10.04 -15.23
N ALA A 138 -0.15 8.73 -15.37
CA ALA A 138 0.95 7.77 -15.34
C ALA A 138 1.91 7.97 -16.52
N ALA A 139 1.39 8.18 -17.73
CA ALA A 139 2.19 8.48 -18.91
C ALA A 139 3.04 9.76 -18.71
N ARG A 140 2.42 10.83 -18.19
CA ARG A 140 3.13 12.08 -17.86
C ARG A 140 4.20 11.90 -16.78
N ALA A 141 3.94 11.04 -15.79
CA ALA A 141 4.92 10.75 -14.74
C ALA A 141 6.09 9.89 -15.25
N ALA A 142 5.86 9.07 -16.28
CA ALA A 142 6.88 8.25 -16.92
C ALA A 142 7.74 9.05 -17.92
N GLU A 143 7.26 10.20 -18.41
CA GLU A 143 8.07 11.09 -19.24
C GLU A 143 9.29 11.57 -18.43
N PRO A 144 10.53 11.34 -18.94
CA PRO A 144 11.73 11.77 -18.25
C PRO A 144 11.68 13.29 -18.12
N GLN A 145 11.74 13.75 -16.87
CA GLN A 145 11.76 15.19 -16.61
C GLN A 145 13.01 15.78 -17.25
N PRO A 146 12.91 16.92 -17.95
CA PRO A 146 14.07 17.57 -18.51
C PRO A 146 15.07 17.85 -17.39
N VAL A 147 16.31 17.40 -17.59
CA VAL A 147 17.39 17.66 -16.64
C VAL A 147 17.58 19.18 -16.59
N PRO A 148 17.62 19.82 -15.40
CA PRO A 148 17.85 21.25 -15.32
C PRO A 148 19.16 21.62 -16.04
N GLU A 149 19.14 22.67 -16.84
CA GLU A 149 20.29 23.13 -17.65
C GLU A 149 21.57 23.27 -16.81
N GLN A 150 21.44 23.71 -15.56
CA GLN A 150 22.56 23.84 -14.62
C GLN A 150 23.22 22.49 -14.28
N VAL A 151 22.44 21.40 -14.22
CA VAL A 151 22.96 20.05 -13.96
C VAL A 151 23.69 19.52 -15.18
N GLU A 152 23.21 19.81 -16.40
CA GLU A 152 23.93 19.47 -17.62
C GLU A 152 25.27 20.21 -17.72
N ASP A 153 25.29 21.50 -17.38
CA ASP A 153 26.51 22.31 -17.39
C ASP A 153 27.52 21.86 -16.33
N CYS A 154 27.06 21.54 -15.11
CA CYS A 154 27.93 20.96 -14.08
C CYS A 154 28.49 19.61 -14.51
N THR A 155 27.68 18.74 -15.12
CA THR A 155 28.11 17.43 -15.61
C THR A 155 29.14 17.57 -16.73
N ARG A 156 28.93 18.51 -17.65
CA ARG A 156 29.84 18.82 -18.77
C ARG A 156 31.15 19.44 -18.26
N ALA A 157 31.09 20.33 -17.27
CA ALA A 157 32.26 20.94 -16.64
C ALA A 157 33.10 19.91 -15.88
N LEU A 158 32.45 19.03 -15.10
CA LEU A 158 33.12 17.90 -14.43
C LEU A 158 33.81 17.00 -15.43
N TRP A 159 33.12 16.56 -16.50
CA TRP A 159 33.72 15.74 -17.54
C TRP A 159 34.94 16.39 -18.19
N ARG A 160 34.88 17.70 -18.50
CA ARG A 160 36.02 18.45 -19.05
C ARG A 160 37.19 18.53 -18.06
N ALA A 161 36.92 18.76 -16.78
CA ALA A 161 37.96 18.81 -15.75
C ALA A 161 38.64 17.45 -15.57
N THR A 162 37.84 16.37 -15.56
CA THR A 162 38.33 14.99 -15.46
C THR A 162 39.15 14.59 -16.70
N ASP A 163 38.69 14.91 -17.91
CA ASP A 163 39.44 14.66 -19.16
C ASP A 163 40.78 15.44 -19.18
N ALA A 164 40.75 16.73 -18.79
CA ALA A 164 41.95 17.55 -18.71
C ALA A 164 42.95 17.03 -17.65
N TRP A 165 42.45 16.46 -16.55
CA TRP A 165 43.31 15.82 -15.56
C TRP A 165 43.95 14.54 -16.11
N PHE A 166 43.16 13.65 -16.72
CA PHE A 166 43.69 12.40 -17.30
C PHE A 166 44.69 12.65 -18.43
N ARG A 167 44.46 13.64 -19.30
CA ARG A 167 45.43 14.02 -20.35
C ARG A 167 46.77 14.47 -19.76
N ARG A 168 46.74 15.34 -18.73
CA ARG A 168 47.96 15.80 -18.06
C ARG A 168 48.71 14.65 -17.40
N GLU A 169 47.99 13.75 -16.75
CA GLU A 169 48.55 12.59 -16.08
C GLU A 169 49.16 11.60 -17.08
N ALA A 170 48.50 11.39 -18.23
CA ALA A 170 49.00 10.55 -19.32
C ALA A 170 50.29 11.12 -19.90
N SER A 171 50.33 12.43 -20.19
CA SER A 171 51.57 13.12 -20.63
C SER A 171 52.69 13.02 -19.61
N ARG A 172 52.39 13.18 -18.31
CA ARG A 172 53.38 13.06 -17.22
C ARG A 172 53.98 11.67 -17.13
N ARG A 173 53.18 10.63 -17.42
CA ARG A 173 53.61 9.22 -17.42
C ARG A 173 54.21 8.77 -18.75
N GLY A 174 54.12 9.58 -19.81
CA GLY A 174 54.52 9.19 -21.17
C GLY A 174 53.65 8.05 -21.74
N MET A 175 52.41 7.92 -21.28
CA MET A 175 51.51 6.82 -21.63
C MET A 175 50.31 7.33 -22.44
N PRO A 176 49.66 6.46 -23.25
CA PRO A 176 48.34 6.73 -23.79
C PRO A 176 47.30 6.98 -22.68
N ILE A 177 46.32 7.84 -22.96
CA ILE A 177 45.29 8.23 -21.97
C ILE A 177 44.47 7.03 -21.49
N ILE A 178 44.13 6.11 -22.39
CA ILE A 178 43.35 4.90 -22.09
C ILE A 178 44.08 4.01 -21.08
N GLU A 179 45.39 3.80 -21.28
CA GLU A 179 46.20 2.99 -20.37
C GLU A 179 46.38 3.66 -19.00
N THR A 180 46.48 5.00 -18.99
CA THR A 180 46.54 5.79 -17.75
C THR A 180 45.25 5.68 -16.95
N VAL A 181 44.09 5.82 -17.60
CA VAL A 181 42.76 5.65 -17.00
C VAL A 181 42.62 4.24 -16.41
N MET A 182 42.93 3.21 -17.20
CA MET A 182 42.80 1.82 -16.77
C MET A 182 43.70 1.51 -15.57
N THR A 183 44.94 2.01 -15.56
CA THR A 183 45.88 1.84 -14.43
C THR A 183 45.35 2.48 -13.15
N ILE A 184 44.78 3.68 -13.25
CA ILE A 184 44.24 4.41 -12.10
C ILE A 184 42.98 3.73 -11.56
N LEU A 185 42.08 3.30 -12.44
CA LEU A 185 40.85 2.61 -12.04
C LEU A 185 41.15 1.25 -11.39
N HIS A 186 42.06 0.46 -11.95
CA HIS A 186 42.46 -0.82 -11.35
C HIS A 186 43.19 -0.62 -10.01
N GLY A 187 44.02 0.43 -9.90
CA GLY A 187 44.67 0.79 -8.63
C GLY A 187 43.67 1.22 -7.55
N ALA A 188 42.64 1.98 -7.92
CA ALA A 188 41.57 2.39 -7.00
C ALA A 188 40.75 1.19 -6.50
N ASP A 189 40.51 0.21 -7.37
CA ASP A 189 39.79 -1.02 -7.06
C ASP A 189 40.53 -1.91 -6.04
N VAL A 190 41.85 -1.96 -6.12
CA VAL A 190 42.71 -2.67 -5.17
C VAL A 190 42.67 -1.98 -3.79
N VAL A 191 42.71 -0.65 -3.74
CA VAL A 191 42.62 0.13 -2.49
C VAL A 191 41.23 0.02 -1.85
N ALA A 192 40.17 0.00 -2.66
CA ALA A 192 38.80 -0.17 -2.17
C ALA A 192 38.59 -1.55 -1.52
N ARG A 193 39.10 -2.62 -2.15
CA ARG A 193 39.05 -3.98 -1.59
C ARG A 193 39.91 -4.14 -0.33
N ALA A 194 41.08 -3.51 -0.28
CA ALA A 194 41.95 -3.53 0.91
C ALA A 194 41.36 -2.78 2.12
N ARG A 195 40.42 -1.85 1.92
CA ARG A 195 39.69 -1.15 3.00
C ARG A 195 38.43 -1.86 3.48
N ALA A 196 37.93 -2.81 2.69
CA ALA A 196 36.74 -3.59 2.99
C ALA A 196 37.04 -4.93 3.69
N ALA A 197 38.33 -5.28 3.81
CA ALA A 197 38.85 -6.44 4.54
C ALA A 197 39.41 -6.00 5.90
#